data_AF-A0A545T317-F1
#
_entry.id   AF-A0A545T317-F1
#
_cell.length_a   1.000
_cell.length_b   1.000
_cell.length_c   1.000
_cell.angle_alpha   90.00
_cell.angle_beta   90.00
_cell.angle_gamma   90.00
#
_symmetry.space_group_name_H-M   'P 1'
#
loop_
_entity.id
_entity.type
_entity.pdbx_description
1 polymer ?
#
loop_
_entity_poly.entity_id
_entity_poly.type
_entity_poly.pdbx_seq_one_letter_code
_entity_poly.pdbx_strand_id
1 'polypeptide(L)'
;MSELISRKEITAILKDMKCHKCKQGVFHPTVELSVENTNPKQWQHRCTSCKYEVYLTKVYPLIEYKEKDFMFADSLRFERNPNEVSLHSTKT
;
A
#
# COMPACT_ATOMS: atom_id res chain seq x y z
N MET A 1 23.82 21.65 2.02
CA MET A 1 24.48 20.33 2.07
C MET A 1 23.64 19.36 1.26
N SER A 2 24.06 19.02 0.05
CA SER A 2 23.42 17.99 -0.77
C SER A 2 23.90 16.62 -0.29
N GLU A 3 22.97 15.77 0.14
CA GLU A 3 23.29 14.36 0.45
C GLU A 3 23.87 13.68 -0.79
N LEU A 4 25.01 13.01 -0.64
CA LEU A 4 25.63 12.16 -1.66
C LEU A 4 24.83 10.86 -1.75
N ILE A 5 23.74 10.86 -2.49
CA ILE A 5 22.90 9.67 -2.68
C ILE A 5 23.57 8.73 -3.71
N SER A 6 24.04 7.57 -3.25
CA SER A 6 24.46 6.47 -4.13
C SER A 6 23.25 5.66 -4.59
N ARG A 7 23.16 5.39 -5.90
CA ARG A 7 22.04 4.66 -6.52
C ARG A 7 22.54 3.36 -7.13
N LYS A 8 21.79 2.28 -6.95
CA LYS A 8 22.04 0.98 -7.58
C LYS A 8 20.72 0.37 -8.04
N GLU A 9 20.74 -0.22 -9.22
CA GLU A 9 19.60 -0.96 -9.75
C GLU A 9 19.48 -2.34 -9.08
N ILE A 10 18.24 -2.75 -8.83
CA ILE A 10 17.91 -4.05 -8.25
C ILE A 10 16.80 -4.71 -9.07
N THR A 11 16.74 -6.03 -9.03
CA THR A 11 15.57 -6.80 -9.47
C THR A 11 14.78 -7.24 -8.24
N ALA A 12 13.48 -7.05 -8.26
CA ALA A 12 12.56 -7.43 -7.19
C ALA A 12 11.27 -8.04 -7.77
N ILE A 13 10.52 -8.75 -6.94
CA ILE A 13 9.26 -9.40 -7.33
C ILE A 13 8.10 -8.61 -6.73
N LEU A 14 7.07 -8.34 -7.54
CA LEU A 14 5.81 -7.80 -7.05
C LEU A 14 4.89 -8.94 -6.61
N LYS A 15 4.47 -8.95 -5.34
CA LYS A 15 3.59 -9.97 -4.76
C LYS A 15 2.20 -9.43 -4.57
N ASP A 16 1.27 -9.95 -5.36
CA ASP A 16 -0.15 -9.66 -5.22
C ASP A 16 -0.85 -10.65 -4.28
N MET A 17 -1.85 -10.16 -3.55
CA MET A 17 -2.79 -11.03 -2.86
C MET A 17 -3.95 -11.38 -3.78
N LYS A 18 -4.08 -12.66 -4.14
CA LYS A 18 -5.21 -13.17 -4.93
C LYS A 18 -6.54 -12.96 -4.19
N CYS A 19 -7.56 -12.57 -4.93
CA CYS A 19 -8.89 -12.42 -4.38
C CYS A 19 -9.50 -13.79 -4.07
N HIS A 20 -9.70 -14.09 -2.79
CA HIS A 20 -10.30 -15.37 -2.38
C HIS A 20 -11.77 -15.51 -2.83
N LYS A 21 -12.47 -14.40 -3.11
CA LYS A 21 -13.89 -14.42 -3.52
C LYS A 21 -14.10 -14.80 -4.98
N CYS A 22 -13.34 -14.21 -5.91
CA CYS A 22 -13.49 -14.49 -7.35
C CYS A 22 -12.38 -15.34 -7.95
N LYS A 23 -11.23 -15.47 -7.27
CA LYS A 23 -10.02 -16.18 -7.73
C LYS A 23 -9.39 -15.67 -9.04
N GLN A 24 -10.00 -14.67 -9.69
CA GLN A 24 -9.53 -14.06 -10.94
C GLN A 24 -8.72 -12.80 -10.70
N GLY A 25 -9.17 -11.94 -9.78
CA GLY A 25 -8.50 -10.67 -9.47
C GLY A 25 -7.51 -10.76 -8.32
N VAL A 26 -6.93 -9.60 -8.01
CA VAL A 26 -6.05 -9.36 -6.87
C VAL A 26 -6.60 -8.20 -6.03
N PHE A 27 -6.18 -8.09 -4.77
CA PHE A 27 -6.56 -7.00 -3.89
C PHE A 27 -5.55 -5.85 -3.97
N HIS A 28 -6.01 -4.66 -4.33
CA HIS A 28 -5.23 -3.42 -4.28
C HIS A 28 -5.86 -2.45 -3.27
N PRO A 29 -5.08 -1.56 -2.62
CA PRO A 29 -5.61 -0.53 -1.77
C PRO A 29 -6.61 0.35 -2.51
N THR A 30 -7.67 0.78 -1.82
CA THR A 30 -8.56 1.82 -2.33
C THR A 30 -7.85 3.17 -2.32
N VAL A 31 -8.16 4.05 -3.28
CA VAL A 31 -7.53 5.38 -3.45
C VAL A 31 -7.67 6.25 -2.19
N GLU A 32 -8.75 6.05 -1.44
CA GLU A 32 -9.02 6.77 -0.20
C GLU A 32 -8.19 6.27 0.98
N LEU A 33 -7.49 5.13 0.84
CA LEU A 33 -6.62 4.51 1.84
C LEU A 33 -7.19 4.67 3.25
N SER A 34 -8.47 4.32 3.40
CA SER A 34 -9.13 4.32 4.70
C SER A 34 -8.38 3.33 5.58
N VAL A 35 -7.72 3.90 6.59
CA VAL A 35 -7.02 3.15 7.62
C VAL A 35 -8.00 2.96 8.75
N GLU A 36 -8.34 1.71 9.06
CA GLU A 36 -9.03 1.42 10.31
C GLU A 36 -8.03 1.64 11.45
N ASN A 37 -8.44 2.39 12.46
CA ASN A 37 -7.67 2.64 13.67
C ASN A 37 -7.69 1.41 14.59
N THR A 38 -7.31 0.26 14.06
CA THR A 38 -7.11 -1.00 14.76
C THR A 38 -5.63 -1.18 15.13
N ASN A 39 -5.33 -2.13 16.02
CA ASN A 39 -3.97 -2.57 16.30
C ASN A 39 -3.82 -4.07 15.96
N PRO A 40 -3.07 -4.45 14.91
CA PRO A 40 -2.36 -3.58 13.96
C PRO A 40 -3.31 -2.75 13.08
N LYS A 41 -2.81 -1.65 12.50
CA LYS A 41 -3.55 -0.86 11.50
C LYS A 41 -3.98 -1.76 10.34
N GLN A 42 -5.14 -1.49 9.78
CA GLN A 42 -5.65 -2.22 8.61
C GLN A 42 -6.00 -1.25 7.49
N TRP A 43 -5.82 -1.69 6.26
CA TRP A 43 -6.07 -0.91 5.06
C TRP A 43 -7.16 -1.58 4.24
N GLN A 44 -8.13 -0.78 3.79
CA GLN A 44 -9.14 -1.26 2.87
C GLN A 44 -8.50 -1.58 1.51
N HIS A 45 -8.75 -2.78 1.03
CA HIS A 45 -8.41 -3.21 -0.31
C HIS A 45 -9.66 -3.59 -1.07
N ARG A 46 -9.63 -3.39 -2.38
CA ARG A 46 -10.69 -3.75 -3.31
C ARG A 46 -10.15 -4.66 -4.39
N CYS A 47 -10.91 -5.72 -4.69
CA CYS A 47 -10.56 -6.64 -5.76
C CYS A 47 -10.62 -5.94 -7.12
N THR A 48 -9.56 -6.10 -7.92
CA THR A 48 -9.48 -5.53 -9.28
C THR A 48 -10.56 -6.07 -10.22
N SER A 49 -10.97 -7.33 -10.04
CA SER A 49 -12.00 -8.01 -10.84
C SER A 49 -13.41 -7.84 -10.26
N CYS A 50 -13.73 -8.54 -9.15
CA CYS A 50 -15.10 -8.61 -8.62
C CYS A 50 -15.51 -7.47 -7.68
N LYS A 51 -14.62 -6.49 -7.45
CA LYS A 51 -14.87 -5.31 -6.62
C LYS A 51 -15.17 -5.59 -5.14
N TYR A 52 -15.01 -6.83 -4.68
CA TYR A 52 -15.11 -7.20 -3.26
C TYR A 52 -14.06 -6.49 -2.42
N GLU A 53 -14.45 -6.06 -1.22
CA GLU A 53 -13.62 -5.28 -0.31
C GLU A 53 -13.23 -6.09 0.92
N VAL A 54 -11.99 -5.88 1.38
CA VAL A 54 -11.41 -6.53 2.56
C VAL A 54 -10.50 -5.55 3.29
N TYR A 55 -10.35 -5.74 4.59
CA TYR A 55 -9.36 -5.02 5.39
C TYR A 55 -8.19 -5.94 5.68
N LEU A 56 -6.98 -5.49 5.35
CA LEU A 56 -5.74 -6.28 5.46
C LEU A 56 -4.70 -5.51 6.25
N THR A 57 -3.83 -6.23 6.97
CA THR A 57 -2.73 -5.66 7.77
C THR A 57 -1.46 -5.41 6.96
N LYS A 58 -1.42 -5.85 5.70
CA LYS A 58 -0.36 -5.55 4.74
C LYS A 58 -0.99 -4.82 3.56
N VAL A 59 -0.32 -3.81 3.05
CA VAL A 59 -0.74 -3.08 1.84
C VAL A 59 -0.18 -3.81 0.63
N TYR A 60 -1.05 -4.51 -0.11
CA TYR A 60 -0.65 -5.22 -1.33
C TYR A 60 -0.76 -4.30 -2.55
N PRO A 61 0.15 -4.40 -3.54
CA PRO A 61 1.21 -5.40 -3.63
C PRO A 61 2.41 -5.12 -2.71
N LEU A 62 3.10 -6.20 -2.35
CA LEU A 62 4.39 -6.15 -1.65
C LEU A 62 5.54 -6.27 -2.64
N ILE A 63 6.68 -5.68 -2.31
CA ILE A 63 7.94 -5.89 -3.04
C ILE A 63 8.74 -6.96 -2.29
N GLU A 64 9.05 -8.08 -2.92
CA GLU A 64 10.01 -9.05 -2.40
C GLU A 64 11.40 -8.77 -2.96
N TYR A 65 12.34 -8.54 -2.05
CA TYR A 65 13.75 -8.36 -2.37
C TYR A 65 14.60 -9.06 -1.32
N LYS A 66 15.49 -9.97 -1.75
CA LYS A 66 16.32 -10.80 -0.87
C LYS A 66 15.51 -11.50 0.23
N GLU A 67 14.44 -12.18 -0.17
CA GLU A 67 13.56 -12.98 0.73
C GLU A 67 12.85 -12.15 1.81
N LYS A 68 12.81 -10.82 1.65
CA LYS A 68 12.13 -9.90 2.56
C LYS A 68 11.01 -9.16 1.83
N ASP A 69 9.88 -9.03 2.50
CA ASP A 69 8.74 -8.23 2.04
C ASP A 69 8.94 -6.76 2.44
N PHE A 70 8.79 -5.86 1.47
CA PHE A 70 8.75 -4.42 1.66
C PHE A 70 7.40 -3.87 1.19
N MET A 71 6.90 -2.86 1.89
CA MET A 71 5.75 -2.06 1.45
C MET A 71 6.26 -0.77 0.82
N PHE A 72 5.47 -0.20 -0.09
CA PHE A 72 5.76 1.14 -0.61
C PHE A 72 5.70 2.18 0.52
N ALA A 73 6.53 3.21 0.44
CA ALA A 73 6.62 4.23 1.49
C ALA A 73 5.30 5.02 1.65
N ASP A 74 4.53 5.17 0.58
CA ASP A 74 3.19 5.75 0.60
C ASP A 74 2.16 4.93 1.40
N SER A 75 2.52 3.72 1.82
CA SER A 75 1.74 2.86 2.71
C SER A 75 2.00 3.19 4.18
N LEU A 76 3.08 3.91 4.49
CA LEU A 76 3.36 4.41 5.84
C LEU A 76 2.38 5.54 6.18
N ARG A 77 1.70 5.40 7.32
CA ARG A 77 0.84 6.44 7.89
C ARG A 77 1.22 6.62 9.35
N PHE A 78 1.84 7.76 9.63
CA PHE A 78 1.97 8.28 10.99
C PHE A 78 0.60 8.78 11.47
N GLU A 79 0.42 9.01 12.76
CA GLU A 79 -0.82 9.61 13.28
C GLU A 79 -1.15 10.86 12.44
N ARG A 80 -2.37 10.94 11.88
CA ARG A 80 -2.80 12.16 11.21
C ARG A 80 -2.84 13.23 12.29
N ASN A 81 -1.99 14.24 12.18
CA ASN A 81 -2.29 15.51 12.81
C ASN A 81 -3.62 15.99 12.17
N PRO A 82 -4.69 16.24 12.95
CA PRO A 82 -5.99 16.66 12.41
C PRO A 82 -5.90 17.91 11.51
N ASN A 83 -4.80 18.66 11.59
CA ASN A 83 -4.55 19.91 10.89
C ASN A 83 -3.61 19.80 9.68
N GLU A 84 -3.13 18.61 9.31
CA GLU A 84 -2.25 18.45 8.14
C GLU A 84 -3.04 18.24 6.84
N VAL A 85 -2.87 19.16 5.89
CA VAL A 85 -3.41 19.07 4.52
C VAL A 85 -2.63 18.03 3.73
N SER A 86 -3.35 17.06 3.15
CA SER A 86 -2.78 16.00 2.31
C SER A 86 -1.94 16.58 1.15
N LEU A 87 -0.71 16.09 1.02
CA LEU A 87 0.23 16.41 -0.07
C LEU A 87 -0.26 15.96 -1.46
N HIS A 88 -1.40 15.27 -1.56
CA HIS A 88 -2.01 14.85 -2.82
C HIS A 88 -3.25 15.68 -3.21
N SER A 89 -3.37 16.92 -2.74
CA SER A 89 -4.30 17.89 -3.35
C SER A 89 -3.72 18.43 -4.66
N THR A 90 -3.55 17.60 -5.68
CA THR A 90 -3.60 18.09 -7.06
C THR A 90 -5.04 18.42 -7.37
N LYS A 91 -5.43 19.66 -7.06
CA LYS A 91 -6.64 20.29 -7.61
C LYS A 91 -6.52 20.30 -9.13
N THR A 92 -7.49 19.68 -9.80
CA THR A 92 -7.86 20.05 -11.18
C THR A 92 -9.08 20.94 -11.10
#